data_AF-A0A850ZXS3-F1
#
_entry.id   AF-A0A850ZXS3-F1
#
_cell.length_a   1.000
_cell.length_b   1.000
_cell.length_c   1.000
_cell.angle_alpha   90.00
_cell.angle_beta   90.00
_cell.angle_gamma   90.00
#
_symmetry.space_group_name_H-M   'P 1'
#
loop_
_entity.id
_entity.type
_entity.pdbx_description
1 polymer ?
#
loop_
_entity_poly.entity_id
_entity_poly.type
_entity_poly.pdbx_seq_one_letter_code
_entity_poly.pdbx_strand_id
1 'polypeptide(L)'
;KHTVNLDNKTANVTVRPFTLEMGIKFELHVTISGKAINISEVPELCIPEDWIRDKLELNFYKSEQGGGGEVENVNYDKQSRTAVITFLRPG
;
A
#
# COMPACT_ATOMS: atom_id res chain seq x y z
N LYS A 1 21.80 39.29 -20.33
CA LYS A 1 23.08 39.60 -19.64
C LYS A 1 22.77 40.70 -18.64
N HIS A 2 23.01 40.46 -17.36
CA HIS A 2 22.74 41.41 -16.28
C HIS A 2 24.04 41.69 -15.53
N THR A 3 24.34 42.95 -15.26
CA THR A 3 25.56 43.35 -14.55
C THR A 3 25.23 43.59 -13.10
N VAL A 4 25.81 42.79 -12.20
CA VAL A 4 25.61 42.92 -10.76
C VAL A 4 26.79 43.67 -10.17
N ASN A 5 26.50 44.66 -9.31
CA ASN A 5 27.52 45.39 -8.56
C ASN A 5 27.72 44.70 -7.19
N LEU A 6 28.95 44.25 -6.93
CA LEU A 6 29.39 43.62 -5.69
C LEU A 6 30.36 44.57 -5.00
N ASP A 7 29.82 45.68 -4.50
CA ASP A 7 30.46 46.79 -3.77
C ASP A 7 31.70 47.41 -4.44
N ASN A 8 32.77 46.64 -4.60
CA ASN A 8 34.05 47.04 -5.19
C ASN A 8 34.34 46.36 -6.54
N LYS A 9 33.43 45.53 -7.07
CA LYS A 9 33.60 44.83 -8.36
C LYS A 9 32.28 44.65 -9.09
N THR A 10 32.30 44.82 -10.40
CA THR A 10 31.14 44.50 -11.25
C THR A 10 31.33 43.13 -11.92
N ALA A 11 30.27 42.33 -11.94
CA ALA A 11 30.26 41.01 -12.57
C ALA A 11 29.14 40.91 -13.61
N ASN A 12 29.49 40.40 -14.79
CA ASN A 12 28.51 40.11 -15.84
C ASN A 12 27.90 38.73 -15.60
N VAL A 13 26.64 38.69 -15.18
CA VAL A 13 25.89 37.44 -15.00
C VAL A 13 25.06 37.19 -16.26
N THR A 14 25.13 35.95 -16.75
CA THR A 14 24.30 35.50 -17.86
C THR A 14 23.51 34.29 -17.41
N VAL A 15 22.19 34.43 -17.37
CA VAL A 15 21.28 33.29 -17.16
C VAL A 15 21.33 32.44 -18.41
N ARG A 16 21.58 31.15 -18.25
CA ARG A 16 21.42 30.15 -19.31
C ARG A 16 20.30 29.21 -18.90
N PRO A 17 19.26 29.02 -19.73
CA PRO A 17 18.31 27.95 -19.49
C PRO A 17 19.07 26.63 -19.55
N PHE A 18 18.83 25.77 -18.58
CA PHE A 18 19.28 24.39 -18.62
C PHE A 18 18.04 23.51 -18.76
N THR A 19 18.14 22.52 -19.63
CA THR A 19 17.06 21.55 -19.80
C THR A 19 17.18 20.56 -18.64
N LEU A 20 16.25 20.61 -17.70
CA LEU A 20 16.01 19.49 -16.80
C LEU A 20 15.53 18.33 -17.69
N GLU A 21 16.25 17.23 -17.71
CA GLU A 21 15.69 16.00 -18.28
C GLU A 21 14.38 15.71 -17.56
N MET A 22 13.34 15.50 -18.35
CA MET A 22 11.97 15.38 -17.89
C MET A 22 11.91 14.32 -16.77
N GLY A 23 11.54 14.74 -15.57
CA GLY A 23 11.39 13.84 -14.43
C GLY A 23 10.48 12.66 -14.79
N ILE A 24 10.82 11.48 -14.29
CA ILE A 24 10.09 10.24 -14.59
C ILE A 24 8.63 10.42 -14.18
N LYS A 25 7.69 10.34 -15.14
CA LYS A 25 6.26 10.29 -14.83
C LYS A 25 5.96 8.87 -14.31
N PHE A 26 5.70 8.75 -13.01
CA PHE A 26 5.17 7.52 -12.43
C PHE A 26 3.65 7.61 -12.35
N GLU A 27 2.97 6.56 -12.81
CA GLU A 27 1.51 6.46 -12.76
C GLU A 27 1.14 5.15 -12.08
N LEU A 28 0.63 5.25 -10.85
CA LEU A 28 0.22 4.10 -10.05
C LEU A 28 -1.23 3.76 -10.34
N HIS A 29 -1.45 2.64 -11.02
CA HIS A 29 -2.78 2.07 -11.16
C HIS A 29 -3.04 1.12 -9.98
N VAL A 30 -3.89 1.54 -9.03
CA VAL A 30 -4.33 0.68 -7.93
C VAL A 30 -5.70 0.13 -8.24
N THR A 31 -5.85 -1.19 -8.19
CA THR A 31 -7.16 -1.85 -8.20
C THR A 31 -7.43 -2.38 -6.80
N ILE A 32 -8.57 -2.01 -6.22
CA ILE A 32 -9.00 -2.49 -4.90
C ILE A 32 -10.01 -3.62 -5.13
N SER A 33 -9.75 -4.79 -4.55
CA SER A 33 -10.71 -5.89 -4.59
C SER A 33 -11.89 -5.58 -3.67
N GLY A 34 -13.11 -5.64 -4.20
CA GLY A 34 -14.32 -5.53 -3.38
C GLY A 34 -14.66 -6.82 -2.61
N LYS A 35 -14.06 -7.97 -2.98
CA LYS A 35 -14.45 -9.30 -2.47
C LYS A 35 -13.38 -9.96 -1.58
N ALA A 36 -12.12 -9.52 -1.63
CA ALA A 36 -11.05 -10.21 -0.92
C ALA A 36 -10.04 -9.25 -0.29
N ILE A 37 -9.53 -9.63 0.87
CA ILE A 37 -8.50 -8.89 1.62
C ILE A 37 -7.30 -9.79 1.88
N ASN A 38 -6.12 -9.19 1.93
CA ASN A 38 -4.88 -9.84 2.34
C ASN A 38 -4.51 -9.36 3.74
N ILE A 39 -4.22 -10.31 4.62
CA ILE A 39 -3.79 -10.10 6.00
C ILE A 39 -2.36 -10.58 6.10
N SER A 40 -1.45 -9.67 6.42
CA SER A 40 -0.04 -9.97 6.68
C SER A 40 0.25 -10.10 8.17
N GLU A 41 1.41 -10.67 8.49
CA GLU A 41 1.96 -10.73 9.85
C GLU A 41 1.09 -11.49 10.86
N VAL A 42 0.35 -12.50 10.39
CA VAL A 42 -0.48 -13.35 11.26
C VAL A 42 0.39 -13.92 12.40
N PRO A 43 0.00 -13.78 13.68
CA PRO A 43 0.82 -14.21 14.80
C PRO A 43 1.19 -15.70 14.75
N GLU A 44 2.45 -16.02 15.00
CA GLU A 44 2.92 -17.40 15.06
C GLU A 44 2.61 -17.97 16.44
N LEU A 45 1.45 -18.63 16.54
CA LEU A 45 0.97 -19.26 17.75
C LEU A 45 1.24 -20.78 17.67
N CYS A 46 1.54 -21.41 18.81
CA CYS A 46 1.65 -22.86 18.93
C CYS A 46 0.27 -23.56 18.90
N ILE A 47 -0.53 -23.27 17.87
CA ILE A 47 -1.86 -23.86 17.65
C ILE A 47 -1.95 -24.44 16.22
N PRO A 48 -2.85 -25.39 15.97
CA PRO A 48 -3.07 -25.94 14.64
C PRO A 48 -3.48 -24.86 13.63
N GLU A 49 -3.11 -25.04 12.36
CA GLU A 49 -3.46 -24.07 11.30
C GLU A 49 -4.96 -23.89 11.13
N ASP A 50 -5.74 -24.96 11.31
CA ASP A 50 -7.20 -24.90 11.21
C ASP A 50 -7.79 -23.98 12.27
N TRP A 51 -7.20 -23.93 13.47
CA TRP A 51 -7.60 -22.99 14.50
C TRP A 51 -7.29 -21.54 14.12
N ILE A 52 -6.18 -21.30 13.41
CA ILE A 52 -5.85 -19.96 12.89
C ILE A 52 -6.89 -19.55 11.84
N ARG A 53 -7.25 -20.45 10.93
CA ARG A 53 -8.29 -20.22 9.91
C ARG A 53 -9.64 -19.91 10.56
N ASP A 54 -10.07 -20.71 11.52
CA ASP A 54 -11.31 -20.50 12.27
C ASP A 54 -11.32 -19.14 12.99
N LYS A 55 -10.20 -18.76 13.61
CA LYS A 55 -10.08 -17.46 14.28
C LYS A 55 -10.15 -16.30 13.30
N LEU A 56 -9.48 -16.41 12.15
CA LEU A 56 -9.56 -15.39 11.11
C LEU A 56 -11.01 -15.26 10.61
N GLU A 57 -11.66 -16.37 10.29
CA GLU A 57 -13.06 -16.36 9.86
C GLU A 57 -13.98 -15.65 10.88
N LEU A 58 -13.89 -16.02 12.16
CA LEU A 58 -14.72 -15.42 13.21
C LEU A 58 -14.51 -13.91 13.39
N ASN A 59 -13.29 -13.42 13.19
CA ASN A 59 -13.00 -11.98 13.31
C ASN A 59 -13.60 -11.17 12.15
N PHE A 60 -13.69 -11.77 10.96
CA PHE A 60 -14.15 -11.08 9.75
C PHE A 60 -15.58 -11.41 9.33
N TYR A 61 -16.22 -12.40 9.95
CA TYR A 61 -17.60 -12.81 9.68
C TYR A 61 -18.65 -11.71 9.95
N LYS A 62 -18.38 -10.78 10.89
CA LYS A 62 -19.34 -9.73 11.28
C LYS A 62 -19.12 -8.43 10.50
N SER A 63 -20.18 -7.96 9.84
CA SER A 63 -20.16 -6.72 9.06
C SER A 63 -20.25 -5.44 9.90
N GLU A 64 -20.86 -5.51 11.10
CA GLU A 64 -21.30 -4.32 11.85
C GLU A 64 -20.19 -3.48 12.49
N GLN A 65 -18.93 -3.95 12.54
CA GLN A 65 -17.85 -3.26 13.29
C GLN A 65 -16.63 -2.82 12.46
N GLY A 66 -16.65 -2.92 11.12
CA GLY A 66 -15.60 -2.25 10.31
C GLY A 66 -15.10 -3.00 9.07
N GLY A 67 -15.99 -3.39 8.17
CA GLY A 67 -15.60 -3.88 6.83
C GLY A 67 -15.44 -5.39 6.69
N GLY A 68 -15.93 -6.16 7.66
CA GLY A 68 -16.14 -7.61 7.52
C GLY A 68 -17.42 -7.94 6.74
N GLY A 69 -17.68 -9.23 6.56
CA GLY A 69 -18.82 -9.75 5.84
C GLY A 69 -18.88 -11.27 5.92
N GLU A 70 -19.94 -11.85 5.39
CA GLU A 70 -20.05 -13.30 5.27
C GLU A 70 -18.84 -13.86 4.51
N VAL A 71 -18.08 -14.78 5.13
CA VAL A 71 -16.84 -15.30 4.58
C VAL A 71 -17.14 -16.50 3.68
N GLU A 72 -16.59 -16.48 2.47
CA GLU A 72 -16.62 -17.60 1.51
C GLU A 72 -15.42 -18.54 1.73
N ASN A 73 -14.23 -17.97 1.98
CA ASN A 73 -13.01 -18.76 2.17
C ASN A 73 -11.94 -18.02 2.99
N VAL A 74 -11.16 -18.78 3.76
CA VAL A 74 -9.91 -18.33 4.38
C VAL A 74 -8.75 -19.22 3.91
N ASN A 75 -7.84 -18.65 3.13
CA ASN A 75 -6.60 -19.31 2.73
C ASN A 75 -5.44 -18.77 3.57
N TYR A 76 -4.91 -19.59 4.46
CA TYR A 76 -3.79 -19.24 5.34
C TYR A 76 -2.52 -19.97 4.91
N ASP A 77 -1.46 -19.19 4.65
CA ASP A 77 -0.11 -19.67 4.43
C ASP A 77 0.77 -19.39 5.66
N LYS A 78 1.16 -20.48 6.32
CA LYS A 78 2.02 -20.44 7.50
C LYS A 78 3.43 -19.96 7.19
N GLN A 79 3.97 -20.25 5.99
CA GLN A 79 5.36 -19.89 5.65
C GLN A 79 5.53 -18.38 5.50
N SER A 80 4.63 -17.72 4.77
CA SER A 80 4.64 -16.25 4.63
C SER A 80 3.96 -15.51 5.78
N ARG A 81 3.28 -16.23 6.68
CA ARG A 81 2.41 -15.67 7.73
C ARG A 81 1.35 -14.73 7.14
N THR A 82 0.81 -15.09 5.98
CA THR A 82 -0.24 -14.32 5.30
C THR A 82 -1.53 -15.13 5.20
N ALA A 83 -2.67 -14.42 5.17
CA ALA A 83 -3.96 -15.00 4.89
C ALA A 83 -4.72 -14.18 3.85
N VAL A 84 -5.43 -14.86 2.96
CA VAL A 84 -6.40 -14.25 2.05
C VAL A 84 -7.79 -14.63 2.53
N ILE A 85 -8.60 -13.63 2.88
CA ILE A 85 -10.01 -13.81 3.19
C ILE A 85 -10.82 -13.37 1.98
N THR A 86 -11.71 -14.25 1.53
CA THR A 86 -12.67 -13.96 0.47
C THR A 86 -14.07 -13.91 1.08
N PHE A 87 -14.80 -12.84 0.82
CA PHE A 87 -16.16 -12.63 1.28
C PHE A 87 -17.17 -13.12 0.25
N LEU A 88 -18.32 -13.64 0.68
CA LEU A 88 -19.36 -14.10 -0.22
C LEU A 88 -19.91 -12.98 -1.10
N ARG A 89 -20.05 -11.78 -0.53
CA ARG A 89 -20.56 -10.59 -1.20
C ARG A 89 -19.51 -9.49 -1.20
N PRO A 90 -19.33 -8.76 -2.32
CA PRO A 90 -18.50 -7.58 -2.31
C PRO A 90 -19.12 -6.49 -1.43
N GLY A 91 -18.26 -5.72 -0.77
CA GLY A 91 -18.63 -4.56 0.05
C GLY A 91 -18.90 -3.30 -0.76
#